data_AF-A0A2P1BPN9-F1
#
_entry.id   AF-A0A2P1BPN9-F1
#
_cell.length_a   1.000
_cell.length_b   1.000
_cell.length_c   1.000
_cell.angle_alpha   90.00
_cell.angle_beta   90.00
_cell.angle_gamma   90.00
#
_symmetry.space_group_name_H-M   'P 1'
#
loop_
_entity.id
_entity.type
_entity.pdbx_description
1 polymer ?
#
loop_
_entity_poly.entity_id
_entity_poly.type
_entity_poly.pdbx_seq_one_letter_code
_entity_poly.pdbx_strand_id
1 'polypeptide(L)' 'MLKAVNGMLLDMLAAIARKDYEDRRRRQSEGISKAKAEGKYRGRVADAQKHELIRTLRRSTENRCAKQLAWLAFLK' A
#
# COMPACT_ATOMS: atom_id res chain seq x y z
N MET A 1 -29.07 13.27 34.01
CA MET A 1 -29.37 11.84 33.76
C MET A 1 -29.11 11.42 32.32
N LEU A 2 -29.76 12.03 31.31
CA LEU A 2 -29.57 11.66 29.88
C LEU A 2 -28.11 11.72 29.38
N LYS A 3 -27.30 12.68 29.86
CA LYS A 3 -25.89 12.81 29.47
C LYS A 3 -25.01 11.63 29.92
N ALA A 4 -25.30 11.04 31.08
CA ALA A 4 -24.53 9.91 31.61
C ALA A 4 -24.83 8.62 30.84
N VAL A 5 -26.10 8.40 30.48
CA VAL A 5 -26.50 7.26 29.63
C VAL A 5 -25.88 7.37 28.25
N ASN A 6 -25.91 8.56 27.64
CA ASN A 6 -25.26 8.79 26.34
C ASN A 6 -23.74 8.57 26.39
N GLY A 7 -23.08 8.95 27.49
CA GLY A 7 -21.66 8.69 27.70
C GLY A 7 -21.34 7.19 27.76
N MET A 8 -22.04 6.45 28.64
CA MET A 8 -21.82 5.00 28.79
C MET A 8 -22.12 4.20 27.52
N LEU A 9 -23.12 4.62 26.73
CA LEU A 9 -23.42 4.00 25.45
C LEU A 9 -22.27 4.21 24.45
N LEU A 10 -21.69 5.41 24.38
CA LEU A 10 -20.52 5.69 23.53
C LEU A 10 -19.28 4.91 23.98
N ASP A 11 -19.06 4.79 25.29
CA ASP A 11 -17.93 4.02 25.84
C ASP A 11 -18.06 2.53 25.50
N MET A 12 -19.27 1.98 25.59
CA MET A 12 -19.53 0.60 25.20
C MET A 12 -19.31 0.39 23.69
N LEU A 13 -19.79 1.30 22.84
CA LEU A 13 -19.56 1.24 21.40
C LEU A 13 -18.07 1.36 21.06
N ALA A 14 -17.33 2.24 21.74
CA ALA A 14 -15.90 2.41 21.57
C ALA A 14 -15.13 1.14 21.95
N ALA A 15 -15.50 0.49 23.06
CA ALA A 15 -14.90 -0.77 23.48
C ALA A 15 -15.14 -1.90 22.48
N ILE A 16 -16.35 -2.02 21.94
CA ILE A 16 -16.69 -3.00 20.91
C ILE A 16 -15.90 -2.75 19.63
N ALA A 17 -15.88 -1.50 19.15
CA ALA A 17 -15.15 -1.12 17.94
C ALA A 17 -13.65 -1.42 18.06
N ARG A 18 -13.08 -1.18 19.24
CA ARG A 18 -11.67 -1.45 19.52
C ARG A 18 -11.36 -2.95 19.46
N LYS A 19 -12.18 -3.78 20.12
CA LYS A 19 -12.02 -5.24 20.11
C LYS A 19 -12.08 -5.81 18.69
N ASP A 20 -13.08 -5.39 17.91
CA ASP A 20 -13.27 -5.85 16.53
C ASP A 20 -12.11 -5.41 15.60
N TYR A 21 -11.53 -4.21 15.80
CA TYR A 21 -10.32 -3.79 15.11
C TYR A 21 -9.11 -4.69 15.43
N GLU A 22 -8.90 -5.02 16.70
CA GLU A 22 -7.80 -5.89 17.14
C GLU A 22 -7.96 -7.32 16.57
N ASP A 23 -9.18 -7.86 16.57
CA ASP A 23 -9.48 -9.17 16.00
C ASP A 23 -9.27 -9.21 14.47
N ARG A 24 -9.58 -8.12 13.74
CA ARG A 24 -9.25 -8.01 12.31
C ARG A 24 -7.74 -8.01 12.09
N ARG A 25 -7.01 -7.22 12.89
CA ARG A 25 -5.54 -7.11 12.78
C ARG A 25 -4.86 -8.45 13.05
N ARG A 26 -5.32 -9.19 14.07
CA ARG A 26 -4.84 -10.55 14.39
C ARG A 26 -5.03 -11.49 13.21
N ARG A 27 -6.25 -11.60 12.67
CA ARG A 27 -6.53 -12.46 11.51
C ARG A 27 -5.74 -12.08 10.27
N GLN A 28 -5.58 -10.78 10.02
CA GLN A 28 -4.75 -10.29 8.92
C GLN A 28 -3.29 -10.71 9.10
N SER A 29 -2.72 -10.56 10.30
CA SER A 29 -1.35 -10.98 10.57
C SER A 29 -1.15 -12.48 10.39
N GLU A 30 -2.08 -13.31 10.86
CA GLU A 30 -2.05 -14.76 10.63
C GLU A 30 -2.12 -15.12 9.14
N GLY A 31 -3.03 -14.46 8.40
CA GLY A 31 -3.15 -14.65 6.95
C GLY A 31 -1.88 -14.24 6.20
N ILE A 32 -1.28 -13.09 6.56
CA ILE A 32 -0.01 -12.64 5.98
C ILE A 32 1.11 -13.65 6.27
N SER A 33 1.23 -14.12 7.52
CA SER A 33 2.26 -15.09 7.90
C SER A 33 2.12 -16.39 7.11
N LYS A 34 0.90 -16.92 6.97
CA LYS A 34 0.62 -18.12 6.15
C LYS A 34 0.99 -17.90 4.68
N ALA A 35 0.51 -16.81 4.08
CA ALA A 35 0.77 -16.53 2.67
C ALA A 35 2.25 -16.17 2.39
N LYS A 36 2.99 -15.64 3.37
CA LYS A 36 4.46 -15.51 3.29
C LYS A 36 5.16 -16.86 3.32
N ALA A 37 4.75 -17.78 4.20
CA ALA A 37 5.28 -19.14 4.25
C ALA A 37 5.01 -19.92 2.95
N GLU A 38 3.85 -19.69 2.33
CA GLU A 38 3.47 -20.25 1.02
C GLU A 38 4.14 -19.54 -0.18
N GLY A 39 4.97 -18.50 0.04
CA GLY A 39 5.69 -17.81 -1.03
C GLY A 39 4.80 -16.95 -1.96
N LYS A 40 3.57 -16.61 -1.56
CA LYS A 40 2.65 -15.78 -2.37
C LYS A 40 3.12 -14.32 -2.49
N TYR A 41 3.91 -13.83 -1.53
CA TYR A 41 4.44 -12.47 -1.54
C TYR A 41 5.67 -12.37 -2.44
N ARG A 42 5.46 -11.95 -3.70
CA ARG A 42 6.53 -11.72 -4.69
C ARG A 42 7.02 -10.28 -4.78
N GLY A 43 6.46 -9.40 -3.95
CA GLY A 43 6.76 -7.95 -3.97
C GLY A 43 6.21 -7.26 -5.22
N ARG A 44 6.69 -6.03 -5.47
CA ARG A 44 6.37 -5.29 -6.68
C ARG A 44 7.24 -5.83 -7.83
N VAL A 45 6.61 -6.36 -8.86
CA VAL A 45 7.33 -6.81 -10.06
C VAL A 45 7.86 -5.59 -10.82
N ALA A 46 9.13 -5.64 -11.18
CA ALA A 46 9.79 -4.63 -12.00
C ALA A 46 9.22 -4.64 -13.44
N ASP A 47 8.94 -3.46 -13.97
CA ASP A 47 8.53 -3.31 -15.37
C ASP A 47 9.79 -3.25 -16.25
N ALA A 48 10.17 -4.42 -16.78
CA ALA A 48 11.39 -4.57 -17.56
C ALA A 48 11.39 -3.72 -18.84
N GLN A 49 10.22 -3.53 -19.47
CA GLN A 49 10.09 -2.73 -20.69
C GLN A 49 10.32 -1.25 -20.38
N LYS A 50 9.72 -0.72 -19.31
CA LYS A 50 9.98 0.65 -18.87
C LYS A 50 11.44 0.86 -18.49
N HIS A 51 12.05 -0.12 -17.82
CA HIS A 51 13.48 -0.02 -17.48
C HIS A 51 14.36 0.06 -18.72
N GLU A 52 14.09 -0.73 -19.75
CA GLU A 52 14.87 -0.71 -20.98
C GLU A 52 14.64 0.57 -21.79
N LEU A 53 13.39 1.06 -21.82
CA LEU A 53 13.06 2.37 -22.41
C LEU A 53 13.82 3.51 -21.71
N ILE A 54 13.89 3.51 -20.39
CA ILE A 54 14.66 4.51 -19.64
C ILE A 54 16.16 4.40 -19.96
N ARG A 55 16.72 3.18 -20.06
CA ARG A 55 18.14 2.98 -20.41
C ARG A 55 18.48 3.47 -21.82
N THR A 56 17.61 3.21 -22.79
CA THR A 56 17.81 3.66 -24.18
C THR A 56 17.69 5.17 -24.28
N LEU A 57 16.68 5.77 -23.65
CA LEU A 57 16.48 7.22 -23.62
C LEU A 57 17.63 7.96 -22.90
N ARG A 58 18.16 7.42 -21.79
CA ARG A 58 19.32 8.00 -21.10
C ARG A 58 20.59 7.97 -21.95
N ARG A 59 20.78 6.93 -22.78
CA ARG A 59 21.93 6.83 -23.71
C ARG A 59 21.81 7.77 -24.90
N SER A 60 20.60 7.99 -25.43
CA SER A 60 20.40 8.84 -26.61
C SER A 60 20.35 10.32 -26.29
N THR A 61 19.97 10.71 -25.06
CA THR A 61 19.89 12.12 -24.66
C THR A 61 20.85 12.42 -23.52
N GLU A 62 22.08 12.80 -23.87
CA GLU A 62 23.15 13.10 -22.91
C GLU A 62 22.92 14.39 -22.10
N ASN A 63 21.84 15.15 -22.39
CA ASN A 63 21.59 16.47 -21.78
C ASN A 63 20.12 16.82 -21.48
N ARG A 64 19.18 15.85 -21.44
CA ARG A 64 17.77 16.13 -21.06
C ARG A 64 17.50 15.86 -19.58
N CYS A 65 16.85 16.82 -18.94
CA CYS A 65 16.40 16.73 -17.55
C CYS A 65 15.51 15.49 -17.34
N ALA A 66 15.71 14.76 -16.24
CA ALA A 66 14.99 13.52 -15.92
C ALA A 66 13.45 13.66 -15.97
N LYS A 67 12.92 14.87 -15.69
CA LYS A 67 11.48 15.17 -15.79
C LYS A 67 10.94 15.07 -17.22
N GLN A 68 11.71 15.51 -18.22
CA GLN A 68 11.30 15.49 -19.63
C GLN A 68 11.32 14.07 -20.20
N LEU A 69 12.27 13.24 -19.77
CA LEU A 69 12.33 11.83 -20.15
C LEU A 69 11.17 11.02 -19.56
N ALA A 70 10.78 11.31 -18.31
CA ALA A 70 9.62 10.68 -17.69
C ALA A 70 8.31 11.01 -18.42
N TRP A 71 8.14 12.27 -18.86
CA TRP A 71 6.96 12.69 -19.62
C TRP A 71 6.87 12.00 -20.98
N LEU A 72 7.98 11.91 -21.71
CA LEU A 72 8.02 11.23 -23.01
C LEU A 72 7.85 9.71 -22.91
N ALA A 73 8.33 9.09 -21.81
CA ALA A 73 8.09 7.68 -21.53
C ALA A 73 6.64 7.39 -21.08
N PHE A 74 5.87 8.41 -20.72
CA PHE A 74 4.45 8.28 -20.36
C PHE A 74 3.50 8.50 -21.55
N LEU A 75 3.95 9.22 -22.58
CA LEU A 75 3.17 9.57 -23.78
C LEU A 75 3.33 8.57 -24.95
N LYS A 76 4.27 7.64 -24.87
CA LYS A 76 4.44 6.52 -25.79
C LYS A 76 3.96 5.24 -25.12
#